data_AF-A0A1D1Z5L1-F1
#
_entry.id   AF-A0A1D1Z5L1-F1
#
_cell.length_a   1.000
_cell.length_b   1.000
_cell.length_c   1.000
_cell.angle_alpha   90.00
_cell.angle_beta   90.00
_cell.angle_gamma   90.00
#
_symmetry.space_group_name_H-M   'P 1'
#
loop_
_entity.id
_entity.type
_entity.pdbx_description
1 polymer ?
#
loop_
_entity_poly.entity_id
_entity_poly.type
_entity_poly.pdbx_seq_one_letter_code
_entity_poly.pdbx_strand_id
1 'polypeptide(L)'
;MENTNIIASYCKLLHLALDTLGTTKWRINKRLLSVVDRIWSSGGCLADLVDREDVPLPEKPDTEDEAVIKKWKWKVKAAKKENSERHSMRCDVELKLAVARKMKDEEGFYYPHNLDFRGRAYPMHPYLNHLGSDLCRGILEFAEGRPLGKSGLHWLKIHLANLYAGGVDKLSYDGRFAFAENHLEDIFDSADRPLEGKRWWLEAEDPFQCLAVCINLTEALRSSSPETTISHIPVHQDGSCNGLQHYAALGRDKLGAIAVNLVAGEKPADVYSGIAARVLDIMRRDAQKDPANEMNAARARLLISQVDRKLVKQTVMTSVYGVTYVGAREQIKRRLKERGVIADDAEQFSAACYAAKVTLTALEEMFQAARGIMTWLGDCAKVVAVENHAVRWTTPLGLPVVQPYRKLGRQLVKTSLQVLTLQRETDKVMAKRQRTAFPPNFVHSLDGSHMMMTAVACRKAGLNFAGVHDSYWTHACDVDQMNRILREKFVELYEIPILENLLDSFQKSFPTLNFPPLPERGDFDLKDVMDSPYFFN
;
A
#
# COMPACT_ATOMS: atom_id res chain seq x y z
N MET A 1 13.69 -18.40 34.27
CA MET A 1 13.82 -16.94 34.51
C MET A 1 15.00 -16.32 33.77
N GLU A 2 16.04 -17.06 33.35
CA GLU A 2 17.16 -16.51 32.56
C GLU A 2 16.83 -16.19 31.09
N ASN A 3 15.92 -16.92 30.44
CA ASN A 3 15.53 -16.64 29.04
C ASN A 3 14.70 -15.34 28.86
N THR A 4 14.06 -14.84 29.92
CA THR A 4 13.22 -13.63 29.84
C THR A 4 14.08 -12.35 29.82
N ASN A 5 15.22 -12.35 30.51
CA ASN A 5 16.16 -11.22 30.54
C ASN A 5 16.97 -11.07 29.25
N ILE A 6 17.19 -12.16 28.52
CA ILE A 6 17.87 -12.15 27.22
C ILE A 6 16.98 -11.46 26.17
N ILE A 7 15.70 -11.82 26.09
CA ILE A 7 14.73 -11.23 25.14
C ILE A 7 14.53 -9.72 25.41
N ALA A 8 14.55 -9.28 26.67
CA ALA A 8 14.42 -7.87 27.05
C ALA A 8 15.57 -6.98 26.53
N SER A 9 16.76 -7.55 26.29
CA SER A 9 17.91 -6.84 25.72
C SER A 9 17.82 -6.69 24.20
N TYR A 10 17.31 -7.71 23.50
CA TYR A 10 17.30 -7.75 22.02
C TYR A 10 16.28 -6.84 21.36
N CYS A 11 15.19 -6.48 22.05
CA CYS A 11 14.08 -5.71 21.45
C CYS A 11 14.10 -4.21 21.79
N LYS A 12 15.19 -3.66 22.37
CA LYS A 12 15.24 -2.26 22.80
C LYS A 12 14.90 -1.27 21.68
N LEU A 13 15.43 -1.52 20.47
CA LEU A 13 15.18 -0.66 19.31
C LEU A 13 13.74 -0.75 18.82
N LEU A 14 13.11 -1.93 18.92
CA LEU A 14 11.70 -2.13 18.57
C LEU A 14 10.76 -1.36 19.51
N HIS A 15 11.00 -1.47 20.83
CA HIS A 15 10.22 -0.71 21.82
C HIS A 15 10.40 0.79 21.60
N LEU A 16 11.63 1.25 21.41
CA LEU A 16 11.90 2.66 21.11
C LEU A 16 11.22 3.13 19.83
N ALA A 17 11.14 2.29 18.80
CA ALA A 17 10.45 2.62 17.56
C ALA A 17 8.94 2.71 17.76
N LEU A 18 8.32 1.77 18.49
CA LEU A 18 6.90 1.85 18.84
C LEU A 18 6.57 3.08 19.68
N ASP A 19 7.41 3.38 20.67
CA ASP A 19 7.28 4.60 21.48
C ASP A 19 7.37 5.84 20.59
N THR A 20 8.31 5.85 19.64
CA THR A 20 8.49 6.95 18.69
C THR A 20 7.24 7.18 17.84
N LEU A 21 6.69 6.12 17.24
CA LEU A 21 5.45 6.19 16.47
C LEU A 21 4.26 6.64 17.34
N GLY A 22 4.21 6.19 18.59
CA GLY A 22 3.17 6.55 19.55
C GLY A 22 3.26 7.98 20.10
N THR A 23 4.45 8.60 20.08
CA THR A 23 4.67 9.95 20.60
C THR A 23 4.26 11.07 19.64
N THR A 24 3.94 10.77 18.39
CA THR A 24 3.48 11.79 17.44
C THR A 24 2.08 12.26 17.82
N LYS A 25 1.96 13.54 18.21
CA LYS A 25 0.69 14.17 18.61
C LYS A 25 -0.11 14.57 17.37
N TRP A 26 -1.36 14.14 17.30
CA TRP A 26 -2.31 14.42 16.22
C TRP A 26 -3.43 15.34 16.70
N ARG A 27 -4.05 16.07 15.78
CA ARG A 27 -5.30 16.79 16.02
C ARG A 27 -6.24 16.67 14.82
N ILE A 28 -7.49 17.08 15.00
CA ILE A 28 -8.47 17.15 13.92
C ILE A 28 -8.28 18.44 13.12
N ASN A 29 -8.16 18.32 11.80
CA ASN A 29 -8.29 19.45 10.90
C ASN A 29 -9.76 19.91 10.86
N LYS A 30 -10.08 20.93 11.66
CA LYS A 30 -11.46 21.42 11.85
C LYS A 30 -12.08 21.96 10.56
N ARG A 31 -11.27 22.62 9.71
CA ARG A 31 -11.74 23.19 8.44
C ARG A 31 -12.20 22.07 7.51
N LEU A 32 -11.39 21.01 7.38
CA LEU A 32 -11.73 19.89 6.52
C LEU A 32 -12.87 19.05 7.09
N LEU A 33 -12.90 18.80 8.41
CA LEU A 33 -14.01 18.09 9.06
C LEU A 33 -15.34 18.81 8.78
N SER A 34 -15.37 20.14 8.81
CA SER A 34 -16.57 20.92 8.48
C SER A 34 -17.04 20.69 7.04
N VAL A 35 -16.12 20.65 6.07
CA VAL A 35 -16.46 20.35 4.66
C VAL A 35 -17.01 18.93 4.53
N VAL A 36 -16.35 17.96 5.14
CA VAL A 36 -16.79 16.56 5.17
C VAL A 36 -18.19 16.43 5.78
N ASP A 37 -18.44 17.07 6.94
CA ASP A 37 -19.73 17.05 7.61
C ASP A 37 -20.84 17.64 6.73
N ARG A 38 -20.55 18.71 5.96
CA ARG A 38 -21.49 19.30 5.00
C ARG A 38 -21.80 18.35 3.85
N ILE A 39 -20.78 17.71 3.25
CA ILE A 39 -20.97 16.71 2.19
C ILE A 39 -21.82 15.56 2.71
N TRP A 40 -21.44 15.04 3.88
CA TRP A 40 -22.11 13.90 4.49
C TRP A 40 -23.56 14.22 4.84
N SER A 41 -23.84 15.39 5.42
CA SER A 41 -25.21 15.82 5.73
C SER A 41 -26.07 16.06 4.49
N SER A 42 -25.44 16.28 3.32
CA SER A 42 -26.11 16.51 2.04
C SER A 42 -26.35 15.24 1.22
N GLY A 43 -26.09 14.04 1.77
CA GLY A 43 -26.32 12.76 1.09
C GLY A 43 -25.06 11.95 0.76
N GLY A 44 -23.85 12.49 1.00
CA GLY A 44 -22.59 11.82 0.61
C GLY A 44 -22.30 11.94 -0.89
N CYS A 45 -21.86 10.86 -1.53
CA CYS A 45 -21.60 10.75 -2.98
C CYS A 45 -20.51 11.64 -3.59
N LEU A 46 -19.72 12.34 -2.78
CA LEU A 46 -18.67 13.24 -3.25
C LEU A 46 -17.34 12.84 -2.63
N ALA A 47 -16.24 12.98 -3.38
CA ALA A 47 -14.89 12.64 -2.92
C ALA A 47 -14.81 11.22 -2.33
N ASP A 48 -15.34 10.24 -3.07
CA ASP A 48 -15.42 8.82 -2.69
C ASP A 48 -16.21 8.50 -1.40
N LEU A 49 -16.94 9.47 -0.83
CA LEU A 49 -17.89 9.17 0.23
C LEU A 49 -19.07 8.37 -0.33
N VAL A 50 -19.41 7.29 0.38
CA VAL A 50 -20.55 6.43 0.04
C VAL A 50 -21.86 7.22 0.01
N ASP A 51 -22.76 6.81 -0.87
CA ASP A 51 -24.14 7.29 -0.92
C ASP A 51 -24.90 6.95 0.38
N ARG A 52 -25.59 7.93 0.95
CA ARG A 52 -26.44 7.73 2.13
C ARG A 52 -27.69 6.92 1.80
N GLU A 53 -28.12 6.93 0.54
CA GLU A 53 -29.30 6.22 0.08
C GLU A 53 -28.97 4.85 -0.51
N ASP A 54 -29.98 3.98 -0.47
CA ASP A 54 -29.94 2.68 -1.11
C ASP A 54 -30.27 2.80 -2.61
N VAL A 55 -29.64 1.97 -3.43
CA VAL A 55 -30.11 1.80 -4.81
C VAL A 55 -31.51 1.17 -4.80
N PRO A 56 -32.45 1.67 -5.63
CA PRO A 56 -33.79 1.12 -5.68
C PRO A 56 -33.76 -0.33 -6.16
N LEU A 57 -34.58 -1.18 -5.54
CA LEU A 57 -34.72 -2.56 -5.99
C LEU A 57 -35.50 -2.58 -7.32
N PRO A 58 -35.02 -3.31 -8.35
CA PRO A 58 -35.74 -3.45 -9.60
C PRO A 58 -37.14 -4.02 -9.39
N GLU A 59 -38.15 -3.36 -9.97
CA GLU A 59 -39.53 -3.85 -9.93
C GLU A 59 -39.66 -5.21 -10.61
N LYS A 60 -40.52 -6.06 -10.04
CA LYS A 60 -40.78 -7.38 -10.60
C LYS A 60 -41.50 -7.20 -11.95
N PRO A 61 -40.95 -7.74 -13.05
CA PRO A 61 -41.62 -7.63 -14.34
C PRO A 61 -42.91 -8.44 -14.33
N ASP A 62 -43.96 -7.90 -14.95
CA ASP A 62 -45.24 -8.57 -15.13
C ASP A 62 -45.17 -9.50 -16.35
N THR A 63 -44.55 -10.66 -16.15
CA THR A 63 -44.36 -11.68 -17.19
C THR A 63 -44.11 -13.03 -16.55
N GLU A 64 -44.52 -14.10 -17.23
CA GLU A 64 -44.21 -15.49 -16.85
C GLU A 64 -42.93 -16.01 -17.50
N ASP A 65 -42.28 -15.22 -18.37
CA ASP A 65 -41.04 -15.62 -19.04
C ASP A 65 -39.92 -15.89 -18.02
N GLU A 66 -39.53 -17.15 -17.90
CA GLU A 66 -38.51 -17.60 -16.96
C GLU A 66 -37.14 -16.92 -17.17
N ALA A 67 -36.76 -16.62 -18.41
CA ALA A 67 -35.49 -15.97 -18.71
C ALA A 67 -35.52 -14.50 -18.23
N VAL A 68 -36.65 -13.81 -18.41
CA VAL A 68 -36.85 -12.44 -17.93
C VAL A 68 -36.88 -12.42 -16.40
N ILE A 69 -37.62 -13.33 -15.76
CA ILE A 69 -37.67 -13.48 -14.30
C ILE A 69 -36.27 -13.79 -13.74
N LYS A 70 -35.52 -14.69 -14.38
CA LYS A 70 -34.15 -15.03 -13.98
C LYS A 70 -33.24 -13.81 -14.06
N LYS A 71 -33.27 -13.05 -15.16
CA LYS A 71 -32.50 -11.80 -15.32
C LYS A 71 -32.88 -10.77 -14.27
N TRP A 72 -34.17 -10.61 -13.97
CA TRP A 72 -34.66 -9.76 -12.88
C TRP A 72 -34.12 -10.20 -11.51
N LYS A 73 -34.20 -11.49 -11.16
CA LYS A 73 -33.63 -12.04 -9.91
C LYS A 73 -32.14 -11.72 -9.77
N TRP A 74 -31.37 -11.78 -10.86
CA TRP A 74 -29.96 -11.37 -10.86
C TRP A 74 -29.79 -9.88 -10.59
N LYS A 75 -30.58 -9.01 -11.22
CA LYS A 75 -30.56 -7.57 -10.95
C LYS A 75 -30.92 -7.24 -9.50
N VAL A 76 -31.97 -7.88 -8.95
CA VAL A 76 -32.35 -7.72 -7.54
C VAL A 76 -31.24 -8.19 -6.61
N LYS A 77 -30.60 -9.33 -6.90
CA LYS A 77 -29.47 -9.83 -6.11
C LYS A 77 -28.28 -8.87 -6.17
N ALA A 78 -27.99 -8.27 -7.33
CA ALA A 78 -26.94 -7.26 -7.48
C ALA A 78 -27.26 -6.00 -6.65
N ALA A 79 -28.47 -5.46 -6.76
CA ALA A 79 -28.91 -4.29 -5.99
C ALA A 79 -28.87 -4.54 -4.47
N LYS A 80 -29.36 -5.69 -4.00
CA LYS A 80 -29.27 -6.08 -2.57
C LYS A 80 -27.83 -6.20 -2.09
N LYS A 81 -26.95 -6.74 -2.93
CA LYS A 81 -25.52 -6.83 -2.62
C LYS A 81 -24.92 -5.44 -2.48
N GLU A 82 -25.19 -4.55 -3.45
CA GLU A 82 -24.70 -3.18 -3.41
C GLU A 82 -25.21 -2.42 -2.18
N ASN A 83 -26.50 -2.51 -1.82
CA ASN A 83 -27.04 -1.88 -0.62
C ASN A 83 -26.40 -2.42 0.67
N SER A 84 -26.12 -3.73 0.73
CA SER A 84 -25.39 -4.31 1.86
C SER A 84 -23.95 -3.78 1.97
N GLU A 85 -23.26 -3.61 0.84
CA GLU A 85 -21.91 -3.03 0.79
C GLU A 85 -21.94 -1.55 1.18
N ARG A 86 -22.88 -0.77 0.63
CA ARG A 86 -23.10 0.64 0.99
C ARG A 86 -23.41 0.81 2.47
N HIS A 87 -24.30 -0.02 3.04
CA HIS A 87 -24.60 0.02 4.47
C HIS A 87 -23.34 -0.19 5.33
N SER A 88 -22.51 -1.17 4.99
CA SER A 88 -21.24 -1.38 5.71
C SER A 88 -20.32 -0.17 5.62
N MET A 89 -20.19 0.46 4.44
CA MET A 89 -19.38 1.67 4.26
C MET A 89 -19.95 2.87 5.02
N ARG A 90 -21.28 3.03 5.07
CA ARG A 90 -21.93 4.10 5.84
C ARG A 90 -21.65 3.97 7.33
N CYS A 91 -21.75 2.75 7.86
CA CYS A 91 -21.41 2.48 9.27
C CYS A 91 -19.95 2.83 9.58
N ASP A 92 -19.02 2.47 8.69
CA ASP A 92 -17.60 2.81 8.82
C ASP A 92 -17.36 4.34 8.81
N VAL A 93 -17.98 5.07 7.88
CA VAL A 93 -17.90 6.55 7.83
C VAL A 93 -18.48 7.19 9.10
N GLU A 94 -19.67 6.76 9.55
CA GLU A 94 -20.28 7.31 10.77
C GLU A 94 -19.43 7.06 12.02
N LEU A 95 -18.80 5.90 12.15
CA LEU A 95 -17.88 5.61 13.27
C LEU A 95 -16.65 6.53 13.25
N LYS A 96 -16.06 6.77 12.06
CA LYS A 96 -14.94 7.70 11.90
C LYS A 96 -15.34 9.14 12.25
N LEU A 97 -16.48 9.60 11.74
CA LEU A 97 -16.98 10.94 12.02
C LEU A 97 -17.39 11.12 13.48
N ALA A 98 -17.96 10.10 14.12
CA ALA A 98 -18.28 10.14 15.55
C ALA A 98 -17.03 10.35 16.41
N VAL A 99 -15.93 9.65 16.10
CA VAL A 99 -14.64 9.85 16.77
C VAL A 99 -14.10 11.24 16.46
N ALA A 100 -14.07 11.66 15.19
CA ALA A 100 -13.56 12.97 14.79
C ALA A 100 -14.30 14.12 15.49
N ARG A 101 -15.64 14.08 15.50
CA ARG A 101 -16.50 15.09 16.14
C ARG A 101 -16.29 15.15 17.65
N LYS A 102 -16.03 14.01 18.30
CA LYS A 102 -15.73 13.95 19.74
C LYS A 102 -14.35 14.54 20.06
N MET A 103 -13.36 14.26 19.22
CA MET A 103 -11.97 14.68 19.45
C MET A 103 -11.64 16.08 18.91
N LYS A 104 -12.55 16.73 18.16
CA LYS A 104 -12.26 17.98 17.45
C LYS A 104 -11.84 19.13 18.37
N ASP A 105 -12.32 19.18 19.60
CA ASP A 105 -12.05 20.28 20.53
C ASP A 105 -10.88 20.00 21.48
N GLU A 106 -10.29 18.81 21.39
CA GLU A 106 -9.05 18.47 22.10
C GLU A 106 -7.85 19.18 21.46
N GLU A 107 -6.88 19.58 22.28
CA GLU A 107 -5.63 20.19 21.81
C GLU A 107 -4.81 19.22 20.92
N GLY A 108 -4.90 17.93 21.23
CA GLY A 108 -4.37 16.83 20.44
C GLY A 108 -4.40 15.51 21.19
N PHE A 109 -4.19 14.42 20.46
CA PHE A 109 -4.25 13.04 20.95
C PHE A 109 -3.16 12.18 20.31
N TYR A 110 -2.95 11.00 20.86
CA TYR A 110 -1.87 10.08 20.47
C TYR A 110 -2.44 8.72 20.07
N TYR A 111 -1.72 8.00 19.21
CA TYR A 111 -2.07 6.65 18.82
C TYR A 111 -1.04 5.65 19.38
N PRO A 112 -1.38 4.83 20.38
CA PRO A 112 -0.53 3.69 20.73
C PRO A 112 -0.45 2.74 19.53
N HIS A 113 0.75 2.23 19.25
CA HIS A 113 1.01 1.33 18.14
C HIS A 113 1.23 -0.10 18.63
N ASN A 114 0.83 -1.08 17.82
CA ASN A 114 1.12 -2.49 18.00
C ASN A 114 1.78 -3.05 16.74
N LEU A 115 2.41 -4.21 16.86
CA LEU A 115 3.02 -4.92 15.73
C LEU A 115 2.15 -6.10 15.30
N ASP A 116 2.12 -6.37 14.00
CA ASP A 116 1.77 -7.71 13.54
C ASP A 116 2.93 -8.69 13.77
N PHE A 117 2.69 -9.99 13.54
CA PHE A 117 3.70 -11.03 13.78
C PHE A 117 4.99 -10.86 12.96
N ARG A 118 4.98 -10.03 11.90
CA ARG A 118 6.11 -9.79 11.00
C ARG A 118 6.90 -8.55 11.42
N GLY A 119 6.35 -7.74 12.32
CA GLY A 119 6.96 -6.49 12.76
C GLY A 119 6.45 -5.25 12.04
N ARG A 120 5.37 -5.29 11.24
CA ARG A 120 4.77 -4.04 10.75
C ARG A 120 3.96 -3.38 11.87
N ALA A 121 4.09 -2.06 12.02
CA ALA A 121 3.38 -1.31 13.04
C ALA A 121 2.02 -0.80 12.57
N TYR A 122 1.05 -0.77 13.49
CA TYR A 122 -0.32 -0.31 13.28
C TYR A 122 -0.81 0.46 14.51
N PRO A 123 -1.52 1.59 14.34
CA PRO A 123 -2.29 2.20 15.42
C PRO A 123 -3.30 1.21 15.99
N MET A 124 -3.46 1.19 17.31
CA MET A 124 -4.42 0.31 17.97
C MET A 124 -5.87 0.80 17.84
N HIS A 125 -6.10 2.10 17.63
CA HIS A 125 -7.45 2.63 17.50
C HIS A 125 -8.04 2.24 16.12
N PRO A 126 -9.18 1.52 16.07
CA PRO A 126 -9.60 0.83 14.85
C PRO A 126 -10.31 1.71 13.82
N TYR A 127 -10.88 2.86 14.22
CA TYR A 127 -11.78 3.65 13.37
C TYR A 127 -11.07 4.83 12.71
N LEU A 128 -10.70 5.84 13.51
CA LEU A 128 -10.00 7.03 13.03
C LEU A 128 -8.52 6.93 13.36
N ASN A 129 -7.68 6.74 12.33
CA ASN A 129 -6.23 6.79 12.43
C ASN A 129 -5.61 7.07 11.04
N HIS A 130 -4.34 7.43 11.00
CA HIS A 130 -3.63 7.85 9.79
C HIS A 130 -3.33 6.71 8.79
N LEU A 131 -3.46 5.43 9.18
CA LEU A 131 -3.41 4.30 8.23
C LEU A 131 -4.73 4.14 7.45
N GLY A 132 -5.77 4.90 7.82
CA GLY A 132 -7.09 4.87 7.18
C GLY A 132 -7.10 5.43 5.75
N SER A 133 -8.32 5.58 5.23
CA SER A 133 -8.64 6.12 3.90
C SER A 133 -8.30 7.61 3.78
N ASP A 134 -8.39 8.16 2.56
CA ASP A 134 -8.23 9.60 2.27
C ASP A 134 -9.02 10.49 3.24
N LEU A 135 -10.29 10.15 3.53
CA LEU A 135 -11.09 10.80 4.59
C LEU A 135 -10.33 10.90 5.93
N CYS A 136 -9.78 9.80 6.43
CA CYS A 136 -9.09 9.78 7.72
C CYS A 136 -7.83 10.65 7.68
N ARG A 137 -7.06 10.56 6.59
CA ARG A 137 -5.78 11.26 6.43
C ARG A 137 -5.98 12.76 6.22
N GLY A 138 -7.01 13.16 5.47
CA GLY A 138 -7.34 14.56 5.28
C GLY A 138 -7.75 15.24 6.59
N ILE A 139 -8.59 14.59 7.41
CA ILE A 139 -9.08 15.22 8.66
C ILE A 139 -8.10 15.13 9.82
N LEU A 140 -6.95 14.47 9.65
CA LEU A 140 -5.91 14.33 10.67
C LEU A 140 -4.67 15.13 10.26
N GLU A 141 -4.14 15.93 11.19
CA GLU A 141 -2.90 16.68 11.00
C GLU A 141 -2.05 16.63 12.28
N PHE A 142 -0.77 16.98 12.20
CA PHE A 142 0.07 17.06 13.40
C PHE A 142 -0.43 18.16 14.33
N ALA A 143 -0.52 17.86 15.63
CA ALA A 143 -0.95 18.87 16.60
C ALA A 143 0.08 19.99 16.75
N GLU A 144 1.36 19.62 16.75
CA GLU A 144 2.50 20.54 16.75
C GLU A 144 2.76 20.99 15.32
N GLY A 145 2.76 22.30 15.07
CA GLY A 145 3.07 22.87 13.77
C GLY A 145 4.51 23.35 13.68
N ARG A 146 5.02 23.48 12.45
CA ARG A 146 6.35 24.06 12.16
C ARG A 146 6.26 25.14 11.09
N PRO A 147 7.10 26.20 11.17
CA PRO A 147 7.21 27.16 10.09
C PRO A 147 7.67 26.46 8.81
N LEU A 148 7.04 26.77 7.68
CA LEU A 148 7.36 26.13 6.40
C LEU A 148 8.84 26.31 5.99
N GLY A 149 9.39 27.49 6.20
CA GLY A 149 10.65 27.90 5.57
C GLY A 149 10.57 27.85 4.04
N LYS A 150 11.71 28.07 3.38
CA LYS A 150 11.82 27.97 1.90
C LYS A 150 11.56 26.56 1.40
N SER A 151 12.22 25.58 2.02
CA SER A 151 12.11 24.17 1.62
C SER A 151 10.69 23.63 1.87
N GLY A 152 10.06 23.95 3.00
CA GLY A 152 8.71 23.43 3.28
C GLY A 152 7.64 24.00 2.36
N LEU A 153 7.72 25.27 1.94
CA LEU A 153 6.78 25.78 0.92
C LEU A 153 6.95 25.05 -0.42
N HIS A 154 8.18 24.74 -0.81
CA HIS A 154 8.48 23.96 -2.01
C HIS A 154 7.93 22.52 -1.89
N TRP A 155 8.18 21.84 -0.78
CA TRP A 155 7.68 20.48 -0.54
C TRP A 155 6.16 20.41 -0.42
N LEU A 156 5.50 21.44 0.12
CA LEU A 156 4.05 21.48 0.21
C LEU A 156 3.39 21.56 -1.18
N LYS A 157 4.01 22.30 -2.12
CA LYS A 157 3.60 22.36 -3.54
C LYS A 157 3.81 21.02 -4.25
N ILE A 158 4.96 20.37 -4.02
CA ILE A 158 5.21 19.01 -4.53
C ILE A 158 4.21 18.01 -3.95
N HIS A 159 3.90 18.12 -2.65
CA HIS A 159 2.95 17.24 -2.00
C HIS A 159 1.53 17.37 -2.57
N LEU A 160 1.09 18.60 -2.88
CA LEU A 160 -0.16 18.83 -3.61
C LEU A 160 -0.18 18.09 -4.96
N ALA A 161 0.90 18.19 -5.73
CA ALA A 161 1.04 17.51 -7.01
C ALA A 161 1.05 15.97 -6.87
N ASN A 162 1.67 15.45 -5.81
CA ASN A 162 1.64 14.02 -5.49
C ASN A 162 0.23 13.52 -5.19
N LEU A 163 -0.53 14.25 -4.37
CA LEU A 163 -1.91 13.91 -4.01
C LEU A 163 -2.88 14.05 -5.20
N TYR A 164 -2.62 15.01 -6.10
CA TYR A 164 -3.38 15.15 -7.34
C TYR A 164 -3.18 13.94 -8.25
N ALA A 165 -1.95 13.40 -8.29
CA ALA A 165 -1.58 12.21 -9.04
C ALA A 165 -1.92 12.32 -10.54
N GLY A 166 -2.54 11.31 -11.15
CA GLY A 166 -2.94 11.36 -12.57
C GLY A 166 -1.79 11.45 -13.58
N GLY A 167 -0.56 11.08 -13.18
CA GLY A 167 0.65 11.22 -13.98
C GLY A 167 1.49 12.45 -13.63
N VAL A 168 0.94 13.41 -12.85
CA VAL A 168 1.71 14.53 -12.30
C VAL A 168 2.75 14.02 -11.29
N ASP A 169 2.42 12.99 -10.52
CA ASP A 169 3.32 12.26 -9.62
C ASP A 169 4.48 11.55 -10.35
N LYS A 170 4.48 11.53 -11.69
CA LYS A 170 5.55 10.98 -12.53
C LYS A 170 6.42 12.05 -13.19
N LEU A 171 6.13 13.33 -12.94
CA LEU A 171 7.02 14.43 -13.29
C LEU A 171 8.21 14.50 -12.32
N SER A 172 9.26 15.19 -12.74
CA SER A 172 10.34 15.59 -11.83
C SER A 172 9.81 16.52 -10.74
N TYR A 173 10.57 16.71 -9.66
CA TYR A 173 10.16 17.64 -8.60
C TYR A 173 9.91 19.07 -9.12
N ASP A 174 10.72 19.56 -10.07
CA ASP A 174 10.46 20.84 -10.74
C ASP A 174 9.14 20.84 -11.53
N GLY A 175 8.82 19.75 -12.21
CA GLY A 175 7.56 19.61 -12.94
C GLY A 175 6.34 19.56 -12.01
N ARG A 176 6.47 18.89 -10.87
CA ARG A 176 5.45 18.85 -9.81
C ARG A 176 5.25 20.22 -9.16
N PHE A 177 6.33 20.92 -8.88
CA PHE A 177 6.29 22.30 -8.39
C PHE A 177 5.62 23.23 -9.40
N ALA A 178 6.01 23.17 -10.67
CA ALA A 178 5.43 23.97 -11.74
C ALA A 178 3.93 23.69 -11.93
N PHE A 179 3.49 22.45 -11.75
CA PHE A 179 2.07 22.11 -11.74
C PHE A 179 1.31 22.90 -10.67
N ALA A 180 1.79 22.92 -9.42
CA ALA A 180 1.15 23.71 -8.37
C ALA A 180 1.15 25.22 -8.69
N GLU A 181 2.24 25.77 -9.24
CA GLU A 181 2.32 27.19 -9.63
C GLU A 181 1.32 27.56 -10.74
N ASN A 182 1.08 26.65 -11.68
CA ASN A 182 0.16 26.89 -12.79
C ASN A 182 -1.33 26.77 -12.37
N HIS A 183 -1.61 26.22 -11.19
CA HIS A 183 -2.95 25.99 -10.67
C HIS A 183 -3.27 26.82 -9.41
N LEU A 184 -2.52 27.92 -9.15
CA LEU A 184 -2.74 28.76 -7.96
C LEU A 184 -4.17 29.29 -7.83
N GLU A 185 -4.82 29.66 -8.94
CA GLU A 185 -6.22 30.10 -8.91
C GLU A 185 -7.18 28.99 -8.49
N ASP A 186 -6.96 27.76 -8.97
CA ASP A 186 -7.78 26.60 -8.61
C ASP A 186 -7.55 26.18 -7.15
N ILE A 187 -6.31 26.34 -6.66
CA ILE A 187 -5.94 26.14 -5.26
C ILE A 187 -6.68 27.14 -4.36
N PHE A 188 -6.66 28.43 -4.71
CA PHE A 188 -7.36 29.48 -3.95
C PHE A 188 -8.88 29.28 -3.97
N ASP A 189 -9.46 28.96 -5.13
CA ASP A 189 -10.89 28.67 -5.26
C ASP A 189 -11.30 27.44 -4.43
N SER A 190 -10.50 26.37 -4.48
CA SER A 190 -10.75 25.16 -3.69
C SER A 190 -10.70 25.43 -2.18
N ALA A 191 -9.77 26.27 -1.72
CA ALA A 191 -9.63 26.61 -0.31
C ALA A 191 -10.73 27.54 0.22
N ASP A 192 -11.18 28.50 -0.59
CA ASP A 192 -12.18 29.51 -0.20
C ASP A 192 -13.61 29.01 -0.36
N ARG A 193 -13.88 28.26 -1.43
CA ARG A 193 -15.20 27.79 -1.84
C ARG A 193 -15.19 26.29 -2.16
N PRO A 194 -14.84 25.42 -1.19
CA PRO A 194 -14.62 24.00 -1.44
C PRO A 194 -15.83 23.26 -2.03
N LEU A 195 -17.06 23.71 -1.77
CA LEU A 195 -18.29 23.08 -2.29
C LEU A 195 -18.98 23.92 -3.36
N GLU A 196 -18.76 25.24 -3.35
CA GLU A 196 -19.47 26.20 -4.21
C GLU A 196 -18.62 26.71 -5.38
N GLY A 197 -17.32 26.44 -5.40
CA GLY A 197 -16.38 26.85 -6.45
C GLY A 197 -16.34 25.87 -7.62
N LYS A 198 -15.22 25.86 -8.34
CA LYS A 198 -14.92 24.91 -9.42
C LYS A 198 -14.76 23.47 -8.90
N ARG A 199 -14.40 23.32 -7.62
CA ARG A 199 -14.16 22.03 -6.94
C ARG A 199 -13.06 21.20 -7.61
N TRP A 200 -12.01 21.87 -8.08
CA TRP A 200 -10.86 21.26 -8.74
C TRP A 200 -10.19 20.16 -7.91
N TRP A 201 -10.16 20.32 -6.58
CA TRP A 201 -9.66 19.32 -5.64
C TRP A 201 -10.33 17.93 -5.75
N LEU A 202 -11.54 17.82 -6.33
CA LEU A 202 -12.22 16.54 -6.55
C LEU A 202 -11.62 15.71 -7.68
N GLU A 203 -10.79 16.32 -8.54
CA GLU A 203 -10.13 15.64 -9.64
C GLU A 203 -8.86 14.88 -9.20
N ALA A 204 -8.38 15.14 -7.99
CA ALA A 204 -7.24 14.45 -7.37
C ALA A 204 -7.56 12.98 -7.06
N GLU A 205 -6.52 12.11 -7.04
CA GLU A 205 -6.67 10.72 -6.58
C GLU A 205 -6.97 10.65 -5.06
N ASP A 206 -6.44 11.61 -4.30
CA ASP A 206 -6.67 11.76 -2.85
C ASP A 206 -7.31 13.13 -2.53
N PRO A 207 -8.63 13.29 -2.77
CA PRO A 207 -9.29 14.60 -2.80
C PRO A 207 -9.30 15.33 -1.45
N PHE A 208 -9.59 14.65 -0.33
CA PHE A 208 -9.63 15.31 0.98
C PHE A 208 -8.24 15.76 1.45
N GLN A 209 -7.21 14.94 1.24
CA GLN A 209 -5.83 15.35 1.49
C GLN A 209 -5.43 16.52 0.57
N CYS A 210 -5.78 16.48 -0.72
CA CYS A 210 -5.50 17.57 -1.66
C CYS A 210 -6.13 18.89 -1.20
N LEU A 211 -7.39 18.86 -0.75
CA LEU A 211 -8.08 20.03 -0.22
C LEU A 211 -7.41 20.57 1.06
N ALA A 212 -6.95 19.69 1.95
CA ALA A 212 -6.21 20.12 3.15
C ALA A 212 -4.93 20.89 2.78
N VAL A 213 -4.20 20.42 1.76
CA VAL A 213 -3.00 21.11 1.24
C VAL A 213 -3.36 22.43 0.55
N CYS A 214 -4.45 22.47 -0.24
CA CYS A 214 -4.93 23.70 -0.88
C CYS A 214 -5.21 24.78 0.16
N ILE A 215 -5.86 24.41 1.27
CA ILE A 215 -6.14 25.30 2.39
C ILE A 215 -4.86 25.86 2.99
N ASN A 216 -3.87 25.01 3.31
CA ASN A 216 -2.63 25.47 3.94
C ASN A 216 -1.74 26.29 2.99
N LEU A 217 -1.67 25.93 1.71
CA LEU A 217 -0.99 26.74 0.68
C LEU A 217 -1.64 28.12 0.53
N THR A 218 -2.97 28.18 0.55
CA THR A 218 -3.69 29.46 0.46
C THR A 218 -3.37 30.37 1.66
N GLU A 219 -3.35 29.81 2.86
CA GLU A 219 -2.95 30.54 4.08
C GLU A 219 -1.50 31.06 3.95
N ALA A 220 -0.58 30.20 3.50
CA ALA A 220 0.82 30.57 3.35
C ALA A 220 1.05 31.63 2.27
N LEU A 221 0.47 31.47 1.08
CA LEU A 221 0.69 32.37 -0.07
C LEU A 221 0.00 33.73 0.09
N ARG A 222 -1.03 33.83 0.94
CA ARG A 222 -1.66 35.11 1.30
C ARG A 222 -0.96 35.82 2.47
N SER A 223 -0.09 35.14 3.20
CA SER A 223 0.74 35.74 4.23
C SER A 223 1.77 36.69 3.62
N SER A 224 2.08 37.80 4.30
CA SER A 224 3.20 38.67 3.92
C SER A 224 4.57 37.98 4.07
N SER A 225 4.63 36.87 4.80
CA SER A 225 5.81 36.03 4.95
C SER A 225 5.42 34.55 4.86
N PRO A 226 5.27 33.98 3.65
CA PRO A 226 4.84 32.59 3.45
C PRO A 226 5.71 31.57 4.19
N GLU A 227 7.02 31.79 4.23
CA GLU A 227 8.02 30.94 4.89
C GLU A 227 7.82 30.84 6.41
N THR A 228 7.18 31.83 7.06
CA THR A 228 6.94 31.81 8.51
C THR A 228 5.58 31.21 8.89
N THR A 229 4.76 30.88 7.89
CA THR A 229 3.46 30.25 8.12
C THR A 229 3.65 28.91 8.80
N ILE A 230 2.94 28.71 9.91
CA ILE A 230 2.96 27.45 10.65
C ILE A 230 2.09 26.43 9.90
N SER A 231 2.70 25.35 9.46
CA SER A 231 2.02 24.20 8.85
C SER A 231 1.95 23.03 9.82
N HIS A 232 0.84 22.32 9.73
CA HIS A 232 0.56 21.09 10.49
C HIS A 232 0.44 19.87 9.58
N ILE A 233 0.53 20.08 8.26
CA ILE A 233 0.29 19.05 7.25
C ILE A 233 1.45 18.05 7.26
N PRO A 234 1.16 16.75 7.47
CA PRO A 234 2.13 15.70 7.20
C PRO A 234 2.41 15.65 5.69
N VAL A 235 3.66 15.80 5.28
CA VAL A 235 4.07 15.61 3.88
C VAL A 235 4.60 14.19 3.70
N HIS A 236 4.06 13.48 2.72
CA HIS A 236 4.32 12.06 2.50
C HIS A 236 5.46 11.85 1.50
N GLN A 237 6.29 10.85 1.77
CA GLN A 237 7.27 10.31 0.84
C GLN A 237 7.01 8.81 0.71
N ASP A 238 6.65 8.33 -0.48
CA ASP A 238 6.19 6.96 -0.72
C ASP A 238 7.25 6.10 -1.42
N GLY A 239 7.45 4.87 -0.93
CA GLY A 239 8.35 3.91 -1.55
C GLY A 239 7.87 3.46 -2.94
N SER A 240 8.76 3.52 -3.94
CA SER A 240 8.47 3.12 -5.31
C SER A 240 8.39 1.59 -5.47
N CYS A 241 7.22 1.00 -5.20
CA CYS A 241 7.02 -0.46 -5.19
C CYS A 241 7.94 -1.15 -4.18
N ASN A 242 7.77 -0.80 -2.90
CA ASN A 242 8.70 -1.10 -1.82
C ASN A 242 9.14 -2.58 -1.73
N GLY A 243 8.25 -3.54 -1.95
CA GLY A 243 8.62 -4.96 -2.00
C GLY A 243 9.72 -5.28 -3.01
N LEU A 244 9.67 -4.71 -4.22
CA LEU A 244 10.73 -4.86 -5.22
C LEU A 244 12.00 -4.10 -4.87
N GLN A 245 11.89 -2.95 -4.20
CA GLN A 245 13.07 -2.23 -3.70
C GLN A 245 13.86 -3.12 -2.73
N HIS A 246 13.17 -3.74 -1.79
CA HIS A 246 13.78 -4.66 -0.83
C HIS A 246 14.39 -5.90 -1.52
N TYR A 247 13.75 -6.47 -2.54
CA TYR A 247 14.33 -7.58 -3.31
C TYR A 247 15.54 -7.17 -4.15
N ALA A 248 15.49 -6.01 -4.81
CA ALA A 248 16.60 -5.49 -5.60
C ALA A 248 17.84 -5.23 -4.73
N ALA A 249 17.64 -4.72 -3.51
CA ALA A 249 18.70 -4.55 -2.52
C ALA A 249 19.27 -5.90 -2.02
N LEU A 250 18.41 -6.88 -1.69
CA LEU A 250 18.86 -8.22 -1.28
C LEU A 250 19.69 -8.93 -2.36
N GLY A 251 19.24 -8.81 -3.62
CA GLY A 251 19.85 -9.46 -4.77
C GLY A 251 20.96 -8.66 -5.45
N ARG A 252 21.19 -7.41 -5.03
CA ARG A 252 22.06 -6.45 -5.73
C ARG A 252 21.74 -6.37 -7.23
N ASP A 253 20.45 -6.37 -7.57
CA ASP A 253 19.97 -6.35 -8.96
C ASP A 253 19.93 -4.92 -9.50
N LYS A 254 20.90 -4.56 -10.35
CA LYS A 254 21.05 -3.20 -10.88
C LYS A 254 19.88 -2.77 -11.77
N LEU A 255 19.39 -3.67 -12.65
CA LEU A 255 18.28 -3.36 -13.54
C LEU A 255 16.98 -3.22 -12.75
N GLY A 256 16.74 -4.15 -11.81
CA GLY A 256 15.64 -4.06 -10.87
C GLY A 256 15.68 -2.77 -10.06
N ALA A 257 16.86 -2.40 -9.54
CA ALA A 257 17.10 -1.19 -8.76
C ALA A 257 16.76 0.10 -9.53
N ILE A 258 17.15 0.20 -10.80
CA ILE A 258 16.78 1.35 -11.67
C ILE A 258 15.25 1.42 -11.83
N ALA A 259 14.60 0.29 -12.09
CA ALA A 259 13.16 0.25 -12.33
C ALA A 259 12.31 0.70 -11.12
N VAL A 260 12.88 0.62 -9.91
CA VAL A 260 12.22 0.94 -8.63
C VAL A 260 12.86 2.12 -7.90
N ASN A 261 13.58 2.98 -8.64
CA ASN A 261 14.16 4.23 -8.16
C ASN A 261 15.18 4.06 -7.02
N LEU A 262 15.88 2.93 -6.93
CA LEU A 262 17.04 2.79 -6.04
C LEU A 262 18.30 3.45 -6.63
N VAL A 263 18.29 3.76 -7.92
CA VAL A 263 19.33 4.53 -8.63
C VAL A 263 18.75 5.86 -9.06
N ALA A 264 19.55 6.93 -8.95
CA ALA A 264 19.14 8.26 -9.37
C ALA A 264 18.73 8.32 -10.85
N GLY A 265 17.68 9.08 -11.13
CA GLY A 265 17.21 9.36 -12.48
C GLY A 265 16.69 10.80 -12.55
N GLU A 266 16.54 11.34 -13.76
CA GLU A 266 16.02 12.70 -13.97
C GLU A 266 14.54 12.81 -13.58
N LYS A 267 13.77 11.73 -13.78
CA LYS A 267 12.35 11.61 -13.44
C LYS A 267 12.11 10.29 -12.72
N PRO A 268 11.03 10.18 -11.93
CA PRO A 268 10.65 8.91 -11.31
C PRO A 268 10.45 7.82 -12.36
N ALA A 269 11.14 6.69 -12.21
CA ALA A 269 10.83 5.48 -12.95
C ALA A 269 9.45 4.95 -12.54
N ASP A 270 8.69 4.47 -13.53
CA ASP A 270 7.37 3.90 -13.32
C ASP A 270 7.36 2.42 -13.73
N VAL A 271 7.74 1.55 -12.78
CA VAL A 271 7.79 0.10 -12.97
C VAL A 271 6.50 -0.45 -13.58
N TYR A 272 5.35 0.12 -13.24
CA TYR A 272 4.05 -0.32 -13.73
C TYR A 272 3.87 -0.03 -15.22
N SER A 273 4.30 1.15 -15.68
CA SER A 273 4.28 1.50 -17.11
C SER A 273 5.30 0.66 -17.90
N GLY A 274 6.48 0.39 -17.33
CA GLY A 274 7.46 -0.51 -17.92
C GLY A 274 6.90 -1.93 -18.13
N ILE A 275 6.23 -2.48 -17.10
CA ILE A 275 5.56 -3.79 -17.21
C ILE A 275 4.39 -3.74 -18.19
N ALA A 276 3.58 -2.68 -18.19
CA ALA A 276 2.49 -2.52 -19.15
C ALA A 276 3.00 -2.52 -20.60
N ALA A 277 4.11 -1.82 -20.87
CA ALA A 277 4.77 -1.82 -22.18
C ALA A 277 5.24 -3.23 -22.56
N ARG A 278 5.86 -3.96 -21.62
CA ARG A 278 6.29 -5.33 -21.88
C ARG A 278 5.12 -6.28 -22.14
N VAL A 279 4.03 -6.16 -21.39
CA VAL A 279 2.77 -6.90 -21.61
C VAL A 279 2.23 -6.61 -22.99
N LEU A 280 2.19 -5.34 -23.40
CA LEU A 280 1.72 -4.93 -24.71
C LEU A 280 2.57 -5.54 -25.83
N ASP A 281 3.89 -5.61 -25.68
CA ASP A 281 4.79 -6.24 -26.66
C ASP A 281 4.59 -7.76 -26.78
N ILE A 282 4.32 -8.45 -25.66
CA ILE A 282 3.97 -9.88 -25.68
C ILE A 282 2.62 -10.06 -26.39
N MET A 283 1.61 -9.25 -26.04
CA MET A 283 0.28 -9.34 -26.65
C MET A 283 0.29 -9.00 -28.15
N ARG A 284 1.08 -8.02 -28.59
CA ARG A 284 1.24 -7.70 -30.02
C ARG A 284 1.81 -8.88 -30.82
N ARG A 285 2.80 -9.58 -30.26
CA ARG A 285 3.35 -10.80 -30.87
C ARG A 285 2.33 -11.92 -30.93
N ASP A 286 1.60 -12.16 -29.83
CA ASP A 286 0.56 -13.19 -29.82
C ASP A 286 -0.61 -12.87 -30.76
N ALA A 287 -0.98 -11.59 -30.92
CA ALA A 287 -2.04 -11.16 -31.81
C ALA A 287 -1.74 -11.39 -33.29
N GLN A 288 -0.45 -11.42 -33.68
CA GLN A 288 -0.03 -11.72 -35.05
C GLN A 288 -0.16 -13.21 -35.40
N LYS A 289 -0.30 -14.09 -34.41
CA LYS A 289 -0.49 -15.53 -34.63
C LYS A 289 -1.89 -15.82 -35.17
N ASP A 290 -2.03 -16.99 -35.80
CA ASP A 290 -3.30 -17.47 -36.34
C ASP A 290 -4.26 -17.90 -35.22
N PRO A 291 -5.43 -17.24 -35.06
CA PRO A 291 -6.42 -17.59 -34.04
C PRO A 291 -7.01 -18.99 -34.20
N ALA A 292 -6.97 -19.58 -35.40
CA ALA A 292 -7.44 -20.94 -35.63
C ALA A 292 -6.55 -22.00 -34.95
N ASN A 293 -5.27 -21.67 -34.74
CA ASN A 293 -4.27 -22.56 -34.15
C ASN A 293 -3.86 -22.13 -32.73
N GLU A 294 -3.96 -20.84 -32.40
CA GLU A 294 -3.60 -20.27 -31.09
C GLU A 294 -4.77 -19.46 -30.50
N MET A 295 -5.52 -20.08 -29.58
CA MET A 295 -6.69 -19.46 -28.92
C MET A 295 -6.34 -18.15 -28.16
N ASN A 296 -5.06 -17.92 -27.85
CA ASN A 296 -4.61 -16.67 -27.21
C ASN A 296 -4.50 -15.50 -28.19
N ALA A 297 -4.38 -15.75 -29.51
CA ALA A 297 -4.26 -14.68 -30.51
C ALA A 297 -5.54 -13.81 -30.56
N ALA A 298 -6.72 -14.42 -30.47
CA ALA A 298 -8.00 -13.70 -30.40
C ALA A 298 -8.08 -12.81 -29.15
N ARG A 299 -7.67 -13.34 -27.99
CA ARG A 299 -7.68 -12.60 -26.71
C ARG A 299 -6.66 -11.46 -26.70
N ALA A 300 -5.50 -11.68 -27.31
CA ALA A 300 -4.49 -10.66 -27.48
C ALA A 300 -5.02 -9.48 -28.32
N ARG A 301 -5.67 -9.76 -29.45
CA ARG A 301 -6.32 -8.73 -30.29
C ARG A 301 -7.37 -7.93 -29.51
N LEU A 302 -8.17 -8.60 -28.69
CA LEU A 302 -9.19 -7.96 -27.85
C LEU A 302 -8.59 -7.02 -26.78
N LEU A 303 -7.44 -7.40 -26.21
CA LEU A 303 -6.87 -6.72 -25.05
C LEU A 303 -5.80 -5.69 -25.37
N ILE A 304 -5.20 -5.68 -26.56
CA ILE A 304 -4.10 -4.76 -26.91
C ILE A 304 -4.44 -3.29 -26.61
N SER A 305 -5.66 -2.84 -26.91
CA SER A 305 -6.11 -1.46 -26.64
C SER A 305 -6.45 -1.19 -25.18
N GLN A 306 -6.46 -2.23 -24.34
CA GLN A 306 -6.82 -2.18 -22.92
C GLN A 306 -5.59 -2.23 -22.00
N VAL A 307 -4.41 -2.51 -22.53
CA VAL A 307 -3.19 -2.58 -21.70
C VAL A 307 -2.70 -1.18 -21.36
N ASP A 308 -2.79 -0.84 -20.08
CA ASP A 308 -2.23 0.37 -19.52
C ASP A 308 -1.71 0.13 -18.10
N ARG A 309 -1.14 1.19 -17.50
CA ARG A 309 -0.66 1.19 -16.12
C ARG A 309 -1.72 0.73 -15.12
N LYS A 310 -2.96 1.21 -15.25
CA LYS A 310 -4.06 0.95 -14.30
C LYS A 310 -4.48 -0.53 -14.32
N LEU A 311 -4.39 -1.19 -15.47
CA LEU A 311 -4.70 -2.62 -15.62
C LEU A 311 -3.71 -3.49 -14.83
N VAL A 312 -2.41 -3.19 -14.91
CA VAL A 312 -1.35 -4.04 -14.34
C VAL A 312 -0.92 -3.65 -12.92
N LYS A 313 -1.09 -2.36 -12.52
CA LYS A 313 -0.61 -1.79 -11.24
C LYS A 313 -0.87 -2.70 -10.05
N GLN A 314 -2.13 -3.08 -9.82
CA GLN A 314 -2.51 -3.87 -8.65
C GLN A 314 -1.88 -5.26 -8.63
N THR A 315 -1.81 -5.92 -9.79
CA THR A 315 -1.21 -7.26 -9.90
C THR A 315 0.28 -7.21 -9.64
N VAL A 316 1.00 -6.26 -10.25
CA VAL A 316 2.42 -6.05 -9.99
C VAL A 316 2.67 -5.76 -8.51
N MET A 317 1.93 -4.81 -7.91
CA MET A 317 2.07 -4.44 -6.50
C MET A 317 1.87 -5.63 -5.54
N THR A 318 0.96 -6.55 -5.87
CA THR A 318 0.58 -7.61 -4.93
C THR A 318 1.27 -8.94 -5.21
N SER A 319 1.78 -9.17 -6.42
CA SER A 319 2.53 -10.39 -6.79
C SER A 319 3.79 -10.56 -5.95
N VAL A 320 4.50 -9.47 -5.66
CA VAL A 320 5.69 -9.51 -4.79
C VAL A 320 5.36 -9.87 -3.34
N TYR A 321 4.09 -9.69 -2.96
CA TYR A 321 3.56 -10.07 -1.67
C TYR A 321 2.83 -11.44 -1.70
N GLY A 322 3.12 -12.28 -2.70
CA GLY A 322 2.68 -13.67 -2.75
C GLY A 322 1.28 -13.86 -3.33
N VAL A 323 0.73 -12.88 -4.06
CA VAL A 323 -0.49 -13.11 -4.85
C VAL A 323 -0.25 -14.19 -5.90
N THR A 324 -1.12 -15.20 -5.87
CA THR A 324 -1.10 -16.30 -6.84
C THR A 324 -1.73 -15.89 -8.16
N TYR A 325 -1.50 -16.69 -9.21
CA TYR A 325 -2.17 -16.54 -10.51
C TYR A 325 -3.70 -16.32 -10.40
N VAL A 326 -4.36 -17.05 -9.49
CA VAL A 326 -5.82 -16.92 -9.29
C VAL A 326 -6.17 -15.52 -8.76
N GLY A 327 -5.39 -15.00 -7.81
CA GLY A 327 -5.59 -13.65 -7.29
C GLY A 327 -5.28 -12.57 -8.33
N ALA A 328 -4.20 -12.73 -9.09
CA ALA A 328 -3.83 -11.84 -10.20
C ALA A 328 -4.96 -11.76 -11.25
N ARG A 329 -5.50 -12.92 -11.65
CA ARG A 329 -6.66 -12.99 -12.56
C ARG A 329 -7.86 -12.21 -12.02
N GLU A 330 -8.23 -12.38 -10.75
CA GLU A 330 -9.39 -11.68 -10.18
C GLU A 330 -9.20 -10.16 -10.14
N GLN A 331 -7.98 -9.70 -9.85
CA GLN A 331 -7.65 -8.27 -9.88
C GLN A 331 -7.78 -7.69 -11.30
N ILE A 332 -7.22 -8.36 -12.30
CA ILE A 332 -7.32 -7.93 -13.71
C ILE A 332 -8.77 -8.02 -14.20
N LYS A 333 -9.50 -9.10 -13.85
CA LYS A 333 -10.91 -9.26 -14.22
C LYS A 333 -11.75 -8.09 -13.71
N ARG A 334 -11.53 -7.66 -12.45
CA ARG A 334 -12.22 -6.49 -11.89
C ARG A 334 -11.92 -5.21 -12.69
N ARG A 335 -10.64 -4.97 -13.02
CA ARG A 335 -10.25 -3.81 -13.85
C ARG A 335 -10.83 -3.85 -15.26
N LEU A 336 -10.93 -5.02 -15.88
CA LEU A 336 -11.60 -5.18 -17.18
C LEU A 336 -13.11 -4.94 -17.05
N LYS A 337 -13.71 -5.36 -15.93
CA LYS A 337 -15.15 -5.13 -15.64
C LYS A 337 -15.47 -3.64 -15.53
N GLU A 338 -14.64 -2.89 -14.82
CA GLU A 338 -14.77 -1.43 -14.65
C GLU A 338 -14.76 -0.69 -16.00
N ARG A 339 -14.08 -1.24 -17.02
CA ARG A 339 -14.00 -0.62 -18.36
C ARG A 339 -15.20 -0.96 -19.25
N GLY A 340 -15.96 -2.01 -18.95
CA GLY A 340 -17.16 -2.39 -19.72
C GLY A 340 -16.92 -2.82 -21.17
N VAL A 341 -15.67 -3.10 -21.58
CA VAL A 341 -15.31 -3.40 -22.98
C VAL A 341 -15.72 -4.82 -23.40
N ILE A 342 -15.82 -5.76 -22.46
CA ILE A 342 -16.20 -7.16 -22.73
C ILE A 342 -17.54 -7.42 -22.05
N ALA A 343 -18.59 -7.62 -22.87
CA ALA A 343 -19.96 -7.82 -22.38
C ALA A 343 -20.23 -9.26 -21.91
N ASP A 344 -19.57 -10.25 -22.51
CA ASP A 344 -19.73 -11.65 -22.13
C ASP A 344 -18.83 -12.03 -20.94
N ASP A 345 -19.45 -12.55 -19.87
CA ASP A 345 -18.76 -12.90 -18.62
C ASP A 345 -17.71 -14.02 -18.81
N ALA A 346 -17.93 -14.95 -19.74
CA ALA A 346 -17.04 -16.08 -19.98
C ALA A 346 -15.81 -15.66 -20.82
N GLU A 347 -16.03 -14.81 -21.82
CA GLU A 347 -14.96 -14.16 -22.57
C GLU A 347 -14.15 -13.23 -21.68
N GLN A 348 -14.79 -12.45 -20.81
CA GLN A 348 -14.11 -11.60 -19.85
C GLN A 348 -13.24 -12.41 -18.88
N PHE A 349 -13.75 -13.54 -18.38
CA PHE A 349 -12.97 -14.44 -17.55
C PHE A 349 -11.75 -15.00 -18.30
N SER A 350 -11.95 -15.41 -19.55
CA SER A 350 -10.89 -15.97 -20.39
C SER A 350 -9.82 -14.92 -20.76
N ALA A 351 -10.24 -13.69 -21.05
CA ALA A 351 -9.38 -12.55 -21.31
C ALA A 351 -8.55 -12.21 -20.06
N ALA A 352 -9.17 -12.19 -18.88
CA ALA A 352 -8.46 -11.98 -17.61
C ALA A 352 -7.43 -13.09 -17.32
N CYS A 353 -7.75 -14.35 -17.66
CA CYS A 353 -6.80 -15.47 -17.52
C CYS A 353 -5.55 -15.27 -18.39
N TYR A 354 -5.73 -14.85 -19.64
CA TYR A 354 -4.63 -14.57 -20.56
C TYR A 354 -3.80 -13.36 -20.10
N ALA A 355 -4.47 -12.24 -19.82
CA ALA A 355 -3.81 -11.02 -19.34
C ALA A 355 -2.99 -11.27 -18.07
N ALA A 356 -3.54 -11.98 -17.08
CA ALA A 356 -2.80 -12.33 -15.87
C ALA A 356 -1.57 -13.18 -16.14
N LYS A 357 -1.65 -14.13 -17.09
CA LYS A 357 -0.50 -14.96 -17.46
C LYS A 357 0.60 -14.08 -18.08
N VAL A 358 0.24 -13.24 -19.05
CA VAL A 358 1.19 -12.34 -19.72
C VAL A 358 1.81 -11.34 -18.75
N THR A 359 1.01 -10.75 -17.85
CA THR A 359 1.52 -9.82 -16.82
C THR A 359 2.52 -10.49 -15.89
N LEU A 360 2.24 -11.72 -15.42
CA LEU A 360 3.19 -12.45 -14.58
C LEU A 360 4.45 -12.84 -15.35
N THR A 361 4.35 -13.23 -16.62
CA THR A 361 5.52 -13.49 -17.47
C THR A 361 6.37 -12.24 -17.66
N ALA A 362 5.75 -11.08 -17.93
CA ALA A 362 6.48 -9.82 -18.04
C ALA A 362 7.20 -9.44 -16.73
N LEU A 363 6.55 -9.64 -15.59
CA LEU A 363 7.15 -9.43 -14.28
C LEU A 363 8.34 -10.37 -14.03
N GLU A 364 8.22 -11.65 -14.39
CA GLU A 364 9.29 -12.65 -14.27
C GLU A 364 10.48 -12.31 -15.16
N GLU A 365 10.25 -11.85 -16.39
CA GLU A 365 11.31 -11.44 -17.30
C GLU A 365 12.07 -10.20 -16.79
N MET A 366 11.39 -9.24 -16.16
CA MET A 366 11.98 -7.99 -15.68
C MET A 366 12.66 -8.11 -14.30
N PHE A 367 12.23 -9.03 -13.44
CA PHE A 367 12.69 -9.13 -12.04
C PHE A 367 13.15 -10.55 -11.68
N GLN A 368 14.07 -11.10 -12.49
CA GLN A 368 14.60 -12.45 -12.32
C GLN A 368 15.29 -12.67 -10.97
N ALA A 369 16.10 -11.70 -10.52
CA ALA A 369 16.80 -11.79 -9.23
C ALA A 369 15.81 -11.86 -8.06
N ALA A 370 14.78 -10.99 -8.05
CA ALA A 370 13.72 -11.02 -7.04
C ALA A 370 13.01 -12.38 -7.03
N ARG A 371 12.69 -12.93 -8.21
CA ARG A 371 12.05 -14.25 -8.34
C ARG A 371 12.94 -15.38 -7.85
N GLY A 372 14.25 -15.29 -8.10
CA GLY A 372 15.26 -16.22 -7.58
C GLY A 372 15.25 -16.26 -6.06
N ILE A 373 15.31 -15.10 -5.41
CA ILE A 373 15.27 -14.98 -3.94
C ILE A 373 13.94 -15.49 -3.37
N MET A 374 12.80 -15.13 -3.99
CA MET A 374 11.48 -15.65 -3.57
C MET A 374 11.42 -17.18 -3.65
N THR A 375 11.98 -17.77 -4.70
CA THR A 375 12.04 -19.23 -4.87
C THR A 375 12.90 -19.86 -3.79
N TRP A 376 14.10 -19.31 -3.58
CA TRP A 376 15.03 -19.77 -2.55
C TRP A 376 14.40 -19.73 -1.14
N LEU A 377 13.77 -18.61 -0.77
CA LEU A 377 13.01 -18.51 0.49
C LEU A 377 11.94 -19.60 0.57
N GLY A 378 11.11 -19.75 -0.46
CA GLY A 378 10.07 -20.77 -0.50
C GLY A 378 10.60 -22.21 -0.35
N ASP A 379 11.76 -22.50 -0.94
CA ASP A 379 12.38 -23.82 -0.86
C ASP A 379 13.01 -24.08 0.51
N CYS A 380 13.64 -23.08 1.14
CA CYS A 380 14.04 -23.14 2.55
C CYS A 380 12.84 -23.40 3.47
N ALA A 381 11.73 -22.69 3.27
CA ALA A 381 10.49 -22.89 4.03
C ALA A 381 9.91 -24.30 3.84
N LYS A 382 10.02 -24.86 2.64
CA LYS A 382 9.59 -26.23 2.35
C LYS A 382 10.39 -27.25 3.18
N VAL A 383 11.71 -27.09 3.25
CA VAL A 383 12.59 -27.98 4.03
C VAL A 383 12.17 -28.01 5.50
N VAL A 384 11.96 -26.83 6.11
CA VAL A 384 11.51 -26.72 7.51
C VAL A 384 10.11 -27.31 7.72
N ALA A 385 9.17 -27.00 6.82
CA ALA A 385 7.78 -27.36 7.01
C ALA A 385 7.45 -28.84 6.75
N VAL A 386 8.28 -29.54 5.96
CA VAL A 386 8.17 -31.00 5.77
C VAL A 386 8.46 -31.75 7.08
N GLU A 387 9.38 -31.25 7.90
CA GLU A 387 9.65 -31.73 9.26
C GLU A 387 8.58 -31.28 10.29
N ASN A 388 7.43 -30.80 9.82
CA ASN A 388 6.34 -30.28 10.65
C ASN A 388 6.71 -29.11 11.58
N HIS A 389 7.74 -28.32 11.22
CA HIS A 389 8.12 -27.11 11.95
C HIS A 389 7.58 -25.85 11.26
N ALA A 390 7.25 -24.83 12.06
CA ALA A 390 6.90 -23.52 11.52
C ALA A 390 8.18 -22.77 11.14
N VAL A 391 8.15 -22.03 10.03
CA VAL A 391 9.27 -21.19 9.63
C VAL A 391 9.39 -20.04 10.63
N ARG A 392 10.61 -19.82 11.13
CA ARG A 392 10.95 -18.78 12.09
C ARG A 392 12.24 -18.09 11.69
N TRP A 393 12.34 -16.79 11.89
CA TRP A 393 13.56 -16.01 11.66
C TRP A 393 13.61 -14.86 12.64
N THR A 394 14.78 -14.23 12.76
CA THR A 394 14.92 -13.00 13.55
C THR A 394 15.18 -11.86 12.59
N THR A 395 14.40 -10.77 12.71
CA THR A 395 14.62 -9.55 11.91
C THR A 395 15.96 -8.90 12.27
N PRO A 396 16.50 -8.02 11.41
CA PRO A 396 17.69 -7.24 11.73
C PRO A 396 17.58 -6.41 13.02
N LEU A 397 16.37 -6.08 13.48
CA LEU A 397 16.12 -5.38 14.76
C LEU A 397 15.94 -6.31 15.96
N GLY A 398 16.17 -7.61 15.79
CA GLY A 398 16.09 -8.58 16.88
C GLY A 398 14.69 -9.16 17.14
N LEU A 399 13.66 -8.78 16.37
CA LEU A 399 12.30 -9.36 16.50
C LEU A 399 12.30 -10.83 16.04
N PRO A 400 11.97 -11.80 16.92
CA PRO A 400 11.73 -13.18 16.50
C PRO A 400 10.35 -13.29 15.84
N VAL A 401 10.32 -13.70 14.58
CA VAL A 401 9.11 -13.89 13.78
C VAL A 401 8.84 -15.39 13.62
N VAL A 402 7.59 -15.80 13.80
CA VAL A 402 7.13 -17.17 13.58
C VAL A 402 5.89 -17.15 12.69
N GLN A 403 5.89 -17.97 11.64
CA GLN A 403 4.72 -18.10 10.78
C GLN A 403 3.58 -18.89 11.46
N PRO A 404 2.36 -18.33 11.57
CA PRO A 404 1.27 -18.95 12.34
C PRO A 404 0.53 -20.06 11.56
N TYR A 405 0.98 -20.46 10.37
CA TYR A 405 0.19 -21.32 9.49
C TYR A 405 0.17 -22.78 9.93
N ARG A 406 -0.82 -23.11 10.75
CA ARG A 406 -1.14 -24.45 11.25
C ARG A 406 -2.51 -24.92 10.74
N LYS A 407 -2.71 -26.23 10.65
CA LYS A 407 -4.00 -26.82 10.29
C LYS A 407 -5.00 -26.49 11.40
N LEU A 408 -6.18 -26.07 10.98
CA LEU A 408 -7.26 -25.71 11.89
C LEU A 408 -8.18 -26.92 12.06
N GLY A 409 -8.24 -27.42 13.29
CA GLY A 409 -9.20 -28.41 13.75
C GLY A 409 -10.54 -27.78 14.08
N ARG A 410 -11.54 -28.63 14.34
CA ARG A 410 -12.88 -28.22 14.74
C ARG A 410 -13.20 -28.85 16.08
N GLN A 411 -13.77 -28.05 16.98
CA GLN A 411 -14.33 -28.51 18.24
C GLN A 411 -15.81 -28.18 18.25
N LEU A 412 -16.65 -29.21 18.39
CA LEU A 412 -18.10 -29.04 18.48
C LEU A 412 -18.49 -28.89 19.95
N VAL A 413 -19.09 -27.76 20.30
CA VAL A 413 -19.67 -27.51 21.62
C VAL A 413 -21.18 -27.58 21.49
N LYS A 414 -21.76 -28.67 21.99
CA LYS A 414 -23.21 -28.83 22.07
C LYS A 414 -23.73 -28.05 23.27
N THR A 415 -24.68 -27.15 23.02
CA THR A 415 -25.45 -26.45 24.06
C THR A 415 -26.90 -26.93 24.00
N SER A 416 -27.74 -26.55 24.96
CA SER A 416 -29.18 -26.86 24.94
C SER A 416 -29.93 -26.22 23.77
N LEU A 417 -29.42 -25.14 23.18
CA LEU A 417 -30.08 -24.39 22.10
C LEU A 417 -29.51 -24.68 20.70
N GLN A 418 -28.22 -25.00 20.60
CA GLN A 418 -27.53 -25.16 19.32
C GLN A 418 -26.18 -25.88 19.46
N VAL A 419 -25.58 -26.25 18.32
CA VAL A 419 -24.21 -26.77 18.25
C VAL A 419 -23.27 -25.71 17.69
N LEU A 420 -22.33 -25.26 18.51
CA LEU A 420 -21.31 -24.30 18.12
C LEU A 420 -20.09 -25.04 17.55
N THR A 421 -19.64 -24.66 16.36
CA THR A 421 -18.38 -25.17 15.79
C THR A 421 -17.28 -24.15 16.06
N LEU A 422 -16.40 -24.45 17.01
CA LEU A 422 -15.23 -23.64 17.32
C LEU A 422 -14.03 -24.11 16.50
N GLN A 423 -13.23 -23.16 16.03
CA GLN A 423 -11.99 -23.45 15.34
C GLN A 423 -10.85 -23.54 16.35
N ARG A 424 -10.05 -24.61 16.29
CA ARG A 424 -8.92 -24.84 17.20
C ARG A 424 -7.65 -25.09 16.39
N GLU A 425 -6.55 -24.44 16.74
CA GLU A 425 -5.25 -24.72 16.11
C GLU A 425 -4.76 -26.13 16.48
N THR A 426 -4.12 -26.80 15.53
CA THR A 426 -3.48 -28.10 15.74
C THR A 426 -1.96 -27.98 15.66
N ASP A 427 -1.23 -29.00 16.12
CA ASP A 427 0.23 -29.02 16.04
C ASP A 427 0.78 -29.27 14.62
N LYS A 428 -0.10 -29.55 13.65
CA LYS A 428 0.29 -29.84 12.26
C LYS A 428 0.44 -28.56 11.46
N VAL A 429 1.61 -28.32 10.89
CA VAL A 429 1.85 -27.14 10.04
C VAL A 429 1.22 -27.29 8.66
N MET A 430 0.84 -26.16 8.06
CA MET A 430 0.37 -26.13 6.68
C MET A 430 1.55 -25.92 5.74
N ALA A 431 2.29 -26.99 5.40
CA ALA A 431 3.53 -26.89 4.63
C ALA A 431 3.42 -26.06 3.33
N LYS A 432 2.34 -26.24 2.56
CA LYS A 432 2.08 -25.43 1.36
C LYS A 432 1.99 -23.93 1.68
N ARG A 433 1.32 -23.56 2.77
CA ARG A 433 1.11 -22.15 3.16
C ARG A 433 2.37 -21.55 3.79
N GLN A 434 3.11 -22.32 4.58
CA GLN A 434 4.43 -21.94 5.09
C GLN A 434 5.37 -21.54 3.93
N ARG A 435 5.46 -22.41 2.91
CA ARG A 435 6.23 -22.15 1.68
C ARG A 435 5.80 -20.88 0.95
N THR A 436 4.51 -20.75 0.61
CA THR A 436 4.05 -19.64 -0.24
C THR A 436 4.02 -18.30 0.48
N ALA A 437 3.89 -18.30 1.81
CA ALA A 437 3.80 -17.08 2.60
C ALA A 437 5.15 -16.61 3.15
N PHE A 438 6.20 -17.42 3.09
CA PHE A 438 7.51 -17.00 3.61
C PHE A 438 8.15 -15.83 2.85
N PRO A 439 8.26 -15.83 1.51
CA PRO A 439 8.80 -14.67 0.80
C PRO A 439 8.13 -13.34 1.17
N PRO A 440 6.79 -13.20 1.12
CA PRO A 440 6.16 -11.92 1.43
C PRO A 440 6.26 -11.54 2.91
N ASN A 441 6.14 -12.51 3.82
CA ASN A 441 6.27 -12.21 5.26
C ASN A 441 7.71 -11.81 5.62
N PHE A 442 8.71 -12.37 4.95
CA PHE A 442 10.11 -12.01 5.15
C PHE A 442 10.37 -10.57 4.70
N VAL A 443 9.93 -10.19 3.50
CA VAL A 443 10.09 -8.80 3.02
C VAL A 443 9.29 -7.81 3.87
N HIS A 444 8.06 -8.16 4.30
CA HIS A 444 7.31 -7.35 5.27
C HIS A 444 8.05 -7.13 6.59
N SER A 445 8.90 -8.07 7.01
CA SER A 445 9.70 -7.89 8.21
C SER A 445 10.89 -6.96 7.99
N LEU A 446 11.40 -6.88 6.75
CA LEU A 446 12.49 -5.97 6.37
C LEU A 446 11.97 -4.53 6.16
N ASP A 447 10.81 -4.36 5.54
CA ASP A 447 10.20 -3.02 5.41
C ASP A 447 9.80 -2.44 6.77
N GLY A 448 9.22 -3.25 7.65
CA GLY A 448 8.94 -2.86 9.03
C GLY A 448 10.22 -2.49 9.79
N SER A 449 11.32 -3.21 9.56
CA SER A 449 12.63 -2.90 10.14
C SER A 449 13.16 -1.55 9.62
N HIS A 450 13.10 -1.31 8.31
CA HIS A 450 13.52 -0.06 7.69
C HIS A 450 12.74 1.14 8.24
N MET A 451 11.41 1.05 8.27
CA MET A 451 10.54 2.10 8.82
C MET A 451 10.90 2.40 10.27
N MET A 452 11.10 1.39 11.12
CA MET A 452 11.45 1.59 12.53
C MET A 452 12.83 2.23 12.71
N MET A 453 13.83 1.80 11.93
CA MET A 453 15.17 2.41 11.93
C MET A 453 15.08 3.90 11.55
N THR A 454 14.32 4.21 10.50
CA THR A 454 14.08 5.58 10.03
C THR A 454 13.34 6.41 11.08
N ALA A 455 12.27 5.88 11.68
CA ALA A 455 11.49 6.57 12.70
C ALA A 455 12.35 6.99 13.90
N VAL A 456 13.13 6.05 14.44
CA VAL A 456 14.03 6.31 15.58
C VAL A 456 15.11 7.34 15.21
N ALA A 457 15.66 7.27 14.00
CA ALA A 457 16.65 8.22 13.53
C ALA A 457 16.06 9.62 13.32
N CYS A 458 14.86 9.73 12.76
CA CYS A 458 14.12 10.99 12.61
C CYS A 458 13.85 11.63 13.98
N ARG A 459 13.39 10.86 14.96
CA ARG A 459 13.18 11.36 16.33
C ARG A 459 14.46 11.87 16.97
N LYS A 460 15.58 11.15 16.81
CA LYS A 460 16.90 11.60 17.31
C LYS A 460 17.36 12.90 16.65
N ALA A 461 17.00 13.11 15.39
CA ALA A 461 17.26 14.34 14.65
C ALA A 461 16.23 15.46 14.96
N GLY A 462 15.25 15.20 15.82
CA GLY A 462 14.25 16.19 16.23
C GLY A 462 13.10 16.37 15.24
N LEU A 463 12.83 15.39 14.37
CA LEU A 463 11.72 15.41 13.42
C LEU A 463 10.49 14.70 14.00
N ASN A 464 9.30 15.18 13.65
CA ASN A 464 8.08 14.40 13.83
C ASN A 464 8.01 13.34 12.74
N PHE A 465 7.64 12.11 13.11
CA PHE A 465 7.55 11.00 12.16
C PHE A 465 6.21 10.28 12.33
N ALA A 466 5.55 10.04 11.21
CA ALA A 466 4.47 9.08 11.09
C ALA A 466 4.73 8.21 9.86
N GLY A 467 4.08 7.06 9.78
CA GLY A 467 4.22 6.25 8.58
C GLY A 467 3.12 5.22 8.40
N VAL A 468 2.80 4.98 7.13
CA VAL A 468 1.88 3.93 6.68
C VAL A 468 2.73 2.89 5.97
N HIS A 469 3.36 2.01 6.75
CA HIS A 469 4.27 0.98 6.27
C HIS A 469 5.42 1.53 5.42
N ASP A 470 5.26 1.63 4.10
CA ASP A 470 6.22 2.13 3.11
C ASP A 470 6.00 3.59 2.69
N SER A 471 5.20 4.33 3.45
CA SER A 471 4.94 5.76 3.30
C SER A 471 5.42 6.50 4.55
N TYR A 472 6.40 7.41 4.43
CA TYR A 472 7.04 8.10 5.56
C TYR A 472 6.69 9.58 5.57
N TRP A 473 6.24 10.08 6.72
CA TRP A 473 5.62 11.40 6.83
C TRP A 473 6.35 12.26 7.87
N THR A 474 6.55 13.53 7.54
CA THR A 474 7.08 14.53 8.46
C THR A 474 6.53 15.92 8.11
N HIS A 475 6.94 16.96 8.83
CA HIS A 475 6.59 18.34 8.47
C HIS A 475 7.25 18.76 7.17
N ALA A 476 6.61 19.62 6.38
CA ALA A 476 7.13 20.04 5.08
C ALA A 476 8.58 20.57 5.14
N CYS A 477 8.94 21.31 6.20
CA CYS A 477 10.28 21.86 6.40
C CYS A 477 11.37 20.80 6.66
N ASP A 478 10.97 19.59 7.06
CA ASP A 478 11.85 18.53 7.52
C ASP A 478 12.05 17.43 6.46
N VAL A 479 11.35 17.50 5.33
CA VAL A 479 11.31 16.44 4.30
C VAL A 479 12.70 16.14 3.74
N ASP A 480 13.53 17.15 3.47
CA ASP A 480 14.91 16.95 2.98
C ASP A 480 15.74 16.10 3.94
N GLN A 481 15.63 16.40 5.24
CA GLN A 481 16.38 15.70 6.28
C GLN A 481 15.83 14.27 6.47
N MET A 482 14.51 14.09 6.47
CA MET A 482 13.89 12.75 6.51
C MET A 482 14.34 11.91 5.30
N ASN A 483 14.37 12.49 4.11
CA ASN A 483 14.79 11.84 2.87
C ASN A 483 16.24 11.38 2.90
N ARG A 484 17.13 12.17 3.52
CA ARG A 484 18.50 11.72 3.79
C ARG A 484 18.52 10.55 4.76
N ILE A 485 17.85 10.68 5.91
CA ILE A 485 17.83 9.66 6.97
C ILE A 485 17.27 8.33 6.44
N LEU A 486 16.17 8.35 5.68
CA LEU A 486 15.55 7.12 5.18
C LEU A 486 16.46 6.38 4.18
N ARG A 487 17.26 7.09 3.39
CA ARG A 487 18.25 6.49 2.48
C ARG A 487 19.42 5.89 3.26
N GLU A 488 19.96 6.63 4.22
CA GLU A 488 21.03 6.15 5.12
C GLU A 488 20.62 4.85 5.83
N LYS A 489 19.41 4.81 6.41
CA LYS A 489 18.91 3.62 7.12
C LYS A 489 18.59 2.45 6.20
N PHE A 490 18.21 2.71 4.94
CA PHE A 490 18.04 1.65 3.95
C PHE A 490 19.38 1.00 3.60
N VAL A 491 20.41 1.82 3.33
CA VAL A 491 21.77 1.32 3.04
C VAL A 491 22.32 0.55 4.22
N GLU A 492 22.25 1.10 5.44
CA GLU A 492 22.69 0.45 6.68
C GLU A 492 22.01 -0.92 6.88
N LEU A 493 20.71 -1.02 6.64
CA LEU A 493 19.97 -2.28 6.74
C LEU A 493 20.52 -3.35 5.79
N TYR A 494 20.90 -2.96 4.57
CA TYR A 494 21.32 -3.87 3.51
C TYR A 494 22.84 -4.08 3.39
N GLU A 495 23.63 -3.38 4.19
CA GLU A 495 25.02 -3.75 4.48
C GLU A 495 25.11 -5.00 5.35
N ILE A 496 24.05 -5.33 6.10
CA ILE A 496 23.93 -6.58 6.84
C ILE A 496 23.78 -7.76 5.84
N PRO A 497 24.52 -8.87 6.01
CA PRO A 497 24.39 -10.06 5.17
C PRO A 497 23.13 -10.85 5.53
N ILE A 498 21.95 -10.29 5.22
CA ILE A 498 20.64 -10.75 5.69
C ILE A 498 20.33 -12.19 5.26
N LEU A 499 20.59 -12.55 4.00
CA LEU A 499 20.28 -13.90 3.49
C LEU A 499 21.24 -14.96 4.05
N GLU A 500 22.51 -14.59 4.22
CA GLU A 500 23.54 -15.42 4.83
C GLU A 500 23.21 -15.70 6.30
N ASN A 501 22.88 -14.65 7.06
CA ASN A 501 22.47 -14.77 8.46
C ASN A 501 21.22 -15.64 8.62
N LEU A 502 20.26 -15.52 7.69
CA LEU A 502 19.08 -16.36 7.66
C LEU A 502 19.43 -17.84 7.40
N LEU A 503 20.28 -18.12 6.41
CA LEU A 503 20.71 -19.47 6.08
C LEU A 503 21.48 -20.12 7.24
N ASP A 504 22.44 -19.40 7.82
CA ASP A 504 23.20 -19.84 9.00
C ASP A 504 22.27 -20.14 10.18
N SER A 505 21.27 -19.29 10.44
CA SER A 505 20.25 -19.52 11.49
C SER A 505 19.44 -20.80 11.25
N PHE A 506 19.06 -21.08 10.01
CA PHE A 506 18.37 -22.31 9.64
C PHE A 506 19.25 -23.54 9.79
N GLN A 507 20.50 -23.50 9.33
CA GLN A 507 21.46 -24.60 9.46
C GLN A 507 21.76 -24.91 10.93
N LYS A 508 21.91 -23.89 11.78
CA LYS A 508 22.07 -24.06 13.23
C LYS A 508 20.82 -24.66 13.90
N SER A 509 19.63 -24.22 13.50
CA SER A 509 18.36 -24.74 14.04
C SER A 509 18.05 -26.16 13.58
N PHE A 510 18.50 -26.54 12.40
CA PHE A 510 18.19 -27.80 11.74
C PHE A 510 19.45 -28.43 11.12
N PRO A 511 20.41 -28.88 11.94
CA PRO A 511 21.74 -29.31 11.48
C PRO A 511 21.72 -30.57 10.61
N THR A 512 20.63 -31.34 10.65
CA THR A 512 20.43 -32.55 9.84
C THR A 512 19.76 -32.27 8.49
N LEU A 513 19.27 -31.04 8.25
CA LEU A 513 18.56 -30.68 7.03
C LEU A 513 19.48 -29.96 6.05
N ASN A 514 19.32 -30.28 4.77
CA ASN A 514 20.07 -29.65 3.68
C ASN A 514 19.24 -28.50 3.09
N PHE A 515 19.76 -27.28 3.19
CA PHE A 515 19.16 -26.08 2.63
C PHE A 515 19.77 -25.76 1.26
N PRO A 516 18.99 -25.19 0.31
CA PRO A 516 19.54 -24.77 -0.98
C PRO A 516 20.60 -23.67 -0.82
N PRO A 517 21.61 -23.62 -1.69
CA PRO A 517 22.63 -22.58 -1.67
C PRO A 517 22.00 -21.20 -1.91
N LEU A 518 22.68 -20.14 -1.44
CA LEU A 518 22.25 -18.77 -1.65
C LEU A 518 22.13 -18.45 -3.15
N PRO A 519 21.14 -17.64 -3.57
CA PRO A 519 21.08 -17.15 -4.93
C PRO A 519 22.27 -16.22 -5.23
N GLU A 520 22.70 -16.19 -6.49
CA GLU A 520 23.73 -15.25 -6.94
C GLU A 520 23.27 -13.80 -6.76
N ARG A 521 24.21 -12.93 -6.41
CA ARG A 521 24.01 -11.48 -6.31
C ARG A 521 24.54 -10.79 -7.55
N GLY A 522 23.86 -9.73 -7.97
CA GLY A 522 24.34 -8.82 -8.99
C GLY A 522 25.38 -7.83 -8.46
N ASP A 523 25.55 -6.74 -9.20
CA ASP A 523 26.60 -5.73 -9.06
C ASP A 523 26.08 -4.35 -8.62
N PHE A 524 24.81 -4.25 -8.19
CA PHE A 524 24.25 -3.00 -7.68
C PHE A 524 24.99 -2.49 -6.43
N ASP A 525 25.55 -1.28 -6.50
CA ASP A 525 26.08 -0.58 -5.34
C ASP A 525 24.94 0.08 -4.55
N LEU A 526 24.75 -0.35 -3.30
CA LEU A 526 23.74 0.24 -2.41
C LEU A 526 23.98 1.72 -2.15
N LYS A 527 25.23 2.20 -2.28
CA LYS A 527 25.52 3.62 -2.05
C LYS A 527 24.81 4.53 -3.07
N ASP A 528 24.47 4.02 -4.25
CA ASP A 528 23.67 4.76 -5.25
C ASP A 528 22.31 5.22 -4.70
N VAL A 529 21.77 4.53 -3.68
CA VAL A 529 20.50 4.89 -3.04
C VAL A 529 20.59 6.27 -2.38
N MET A 530 21.76 6.65 -1.88
CA MET A 530 22.00 7.93 -1.18
C MET A 530 21.70 9.13 -2.07
N ASP A 531 21.97 9.01 -3.36
CA ASP A 531 21.79 10.06 -4.35
C ASP A 531 20.47 9.91 -5.13
N SER A 532 19.62 8.93 -4.79
CA SER A 532 18.37 8.69 -5.51
C SER A 532 17.22 9.56 -5.00
N PRO A 533 16.83 10.65 -5.72
CA PRO A 533 15.77 11.55 -5.27
C PRO A 533 14.40 10.86 -5.22
N TYR A 534 14.17 9.86 -6.07
CA TYR A 534 12.87 9.21 -6.24
C TYR A 534 12.73 7.84 -5.56
N PHE A 535 13.71 7.43 -4.75
CA PHE A 535 13.61 6.19 -3.95
C PHE A 535 12.32 6.17 -3.10
N PHE A 536 12.09 7.25 -2.37
CA PHE A 536 10.82 7.63 -1.75
C PHE A 536 10.47 9.02 -2.31
N ASN A 537 9.25 9.24 -2.82
CA ASN A 537 8.89 10.51 -3.49
C ASN A 537 7.40 10.83 -3.49
#